data_AF-A0A239P901-F1
#
_entry.id   AF-A0A239P901-F1
#
_cell.length_a   1.000
_cell.length_b   1.000
_cell.length_c   1.000
_cell.angle_alpha   90.00
_cell.angle_beta   90.00
_cell.angle_gamma   90.00
#
_symmetry.space_group_name_H-M   'P 1'
#
loop_
_entity.id
_entity.type
_entity.pdbx_description
1 polymer ?
#
loop_
_entity_poly.entity_id
_entity_poly.type
_entity_poly.pdbx_seq_one_letter_code
_entity_poly.pdbx_strand_id
1 'polypeptide(L)'
;MRLGVRAKIWGKRLRLVIGSASERLEPDELEGELASAMATFTLRRGYLARSFLSLGAVLACEAVVLALSANAPRWWQDLTVCLSAAAFVAVIIVHYRGLVYRADRKVTEVLGARPLLAVLAAERRIPSNGMAYLWALPDADRRAARITPSTITNG
;
A
#
# COMPACT_ATOMS: atom_id res chain seq x y z
N MET A 1 0.95 8.59 -17.56
CA MET A 1 -0.03 7.61 -18.09
C MET A 1 -0.33 6.61 -16.98
N ARG A 2 -1.60 6.28 -16.70
CA ARG A 2 -1.96 5.27 -15.68
C ARG A 2 -1.83 3.89 -16.33
N LEU A 3 -0.78 3.15 -15.99
CA LEU A 3 -0.72 1.72 -16.27
C LEU A 3 -1.80 0.99 -15.44
N GLY A 4 -2.24 -0.16 -15.95
CA GLY A 4 -2.69 -1.25 -15.10
C GLY A 4 -4.19 -1.34 -14.79
N VAL A 5 -4.67 -2.57 -14.86
CA VAL A 5 -6.01 -3.00 -14.46
C VAL A 5 -6.26 -2.59 -13.01
N ARG A 6 -7.37 -1.90 -12.75
CA ARG A 6 -7.74 -1.48 -11.39
C ARG A 6 -8.90 -2.29 -10.85
N ALA A 7 -8.72 -2.93 -9.71
CA ALA A 7 -9.86 -3.38 -8.92
C ALA A 7 -10.62 -2.15 -8.37
N LYS A 8 -11.84 -1.93 -8.84
CA LYS A 8 -12.80 -1.01 -8.21
C LYS A 8 -13.88 -1.80 -7.48
N ILE A 9 -14.37 -1.20 -6.42
CA ILE A 9 -15.45 -1.77 -5.61
C ILE A 9 -16.67 -0.91 -5.86
N TRP A 10 -17.71 -1.48 -6.43
CA TRP A 10 -19.02 -0.83 -6.55
C TRP A 10 -20.03 -1.65 -5.74
N GLY A 11 -20.39 -1.15 -4.56
CA GLY A 11 -21.23 -1.88 -3.61
C GLY A 11 -20.56 -3.16 -3.09
N LYS A 12 -21.26 -4.30 -3.15
CA LYS A 12 -20.78 -5.59 -2.64
C LYS A 12 -19.92 -6.40 -3.63
N ARG A 13 -19.88 -6.02 -4.92
CA ARG A 13 -19.21 -6.80 -5.98
C ARG A 13 -17.84 -6.19 -6.34
N LEU A 14 -16.86 -7.06 -6.58
CA LEU A 14 -15.58 -6.68 -7.20
C LEU A 14 -15.85 -6.37 -8.68
N ARG A 15 -15.43 -5.20 -9.15
CA ARG A 15 -15.37 -4.88 -10.57
C ARG A 15 -13.92 -4.59 -10.96
N LEU A 16 -13.36 -5.39 -11.85
CA LEU A 16 -12.07 -5.07 -12.46
C LEU A 16 -12.32 -4.06 -13.57
N VAL A 17 -11.71 -2.89 -13.46
CA VAL A 17 -11.70 -1.86 -14.51
C VAL A 17 -10.38 -2.01 -15.26
N ILE A 18 -10.48 -2.61 -16.42
CA ILE A 18 -9.40 -2.75 -17.38
C ILE A 18 -9.40 -1.46 -18.21
N GLY A 19 -8.41 -0.60 -17.99
CA GLY A 19 -8.26 0.64 -18.78
C GLY A 19 -7.49 0.37 -20.08
N SER A 20 -7.63 1.21 -21.09
CA SER A 20 -6.99 1.03 -22.41
C SER A 20 -5.46 0.89 -22.39
N ALA A 21 -4.80 1.28 -21.29
CA ALA A 21 -3.37 1.05 -21.10
C ALA A 21 -3.02 -0.44 -20.91
N SER A 22 -3.99 -1.31 -20.58
CA SER A 22 -3.77 -2.75 -20.43
C SER A 22 -3.56 -3.47 -21.77
N GLU A 23 -4.06 -2.91 -22.87
CA GLU A 23 -3.90 -3.47 -24.22
C GLU A 23 -2.43 -3.45 -24.67
N ARG A 24 -1.58 -2.70 -23.97
CA ARG A 24 -0.15 -2.55 -24.24
C ARG A 24 0.72 -3.39 -23.30
N LEU A 25 0.12 -4.11 -22.35
CA LEU A 25 0.84 -4.95 -21.40
C LEU A 25 1.12 -6.32 -22.01
N GLU A 26 2.29 -6.86 -21.72
CA GLU A 26 2.57 -8.26 -22.02
C GLU A 26 1.64 -9.19 -21.21
N PRO A 27 1.35 -10.42 -21.69
CA PRO A 27 0.47 -11.34 -20.96
C PRO A 27 0.88 -11.57 -19.50
N ASP A 28 2.19 -11.73 -19.23
CA ASP A 28 2.73 -11.92 -17.88
C ASP A 28 2.54 -10.67 -16.99
N GLU A 29 2.61 -9.46 -17.58
CA GLU A 29 2.37 -8.19 -16.86
C GLU A 29 0.89 -8.01 -16.54
N LEU A 30 0.00 -8.35 -17.48
CA LEU A 30 -1.44 -8.29 -17.30
C LEU A 30 -1.91 -9.26 -16.21
N GLU A 31 -1.39 -10.49 -16.22
CA GLU A 31 -1.65 -11.50 -15.20
C GLU A 31 -1.17 -11.02 -13.81
N GLY A 32 0.04 -10.46 -13.73
CA GLY A 32 0.58 -9.91 -12.48
C GLY A 32 -0.24 -8.74 -11.93
N GLU A 33 -0.70 -7.82 -12.78
CA GLU A 33 -1.57 -6.69 -12.41
C GLU A 33 -2.94 -7.18 -11.89
N LEU A 34 -3.55 -8.14 -12.58
CA LEU A 34 -4.81 -8.76 -12.16
C LEU A 34 -4.66 -9.47 -10.81
N ALA A 35 -3.59 -10.24 -10.64
CA ALA A 35 -3.29 -10.94 -9.40
C ALA A 35 -3.07 -9.98 -8.23
N SER A 36 -2.30 -8.91 -8.47
CA SER A 36 -2.04 -7.86 -7.48
C SER A 36 -3.33 -7.14 -7.07
N ALA A 37 -4.18 -6.83 -8.04
CA ALA A 37 -5.48 -6.21 -7.80
C ALA A 37 -6.42 -7.12 -6.99
N MET A 38 -6.46 -8.41 -7.30
CA MET A 38 -7.26 -9.40 -6.56
C MET A 38 -6.72 -9.62 -5.14
N ALA A 39 -5.41 -9.79 -4.98
CA ALA A 39 -4.76 -9.97 -3.68
C ALA A 39 -5.04 -8.76 -2.77
N THR A 40 -4.86 -7.55 -3.28
CA THR A 40 -5.16 -6.31 -2.54
C THR A 40 -6.64 -6.25 -2.13
N PHE A 41 -7.55 -6.62 -3.01
CA PHE A 41 -8.98 -6.69 -2.69
C PHE A 41 -9.30 -7.69 -1.57
N THR A 42 -8.67 -8.87 -1.56
CA THR A 42 -8.89 -9.86 -0.49
C THR A 42 -8.38 -9.37 0.86
N LEU A 43 -7.32 -8.56 0.87
CA LEU A 43 -6.68 -8.04 2.09
C LEU A 43 -7.31 -6.73 2.59
N ARG A 44 -8.11 -6.04 1.77
CA ARG A 44 -8.67 -4.70 2.06
C ARG A 44 -9.40 -4.61 3.40
N ARG A 45 -10.16 -5.64 3.80
CA ARG A 45 -10.93 -5.62 5.06
C ARG A 45 -10.00 -5.62 6.26
N GLY A 46 -8.95 -6.43 6.22
CA GLY A 46 -7.94 -6.48 7.27
C GLY A 46 -7.03 -5.25 7.29
N TYR A 47 -6.87 -4.55 6.16
CA TYR A 47 -6.26 -3.23 6.11
C TYR A 47 -7.17 -2.19 6.78
N LEU A 48 -8.43 -2.07 6.34
CA LEU A 48 -9.40 -1.13 6.90
C LEU A 48 -9.55 -1.31 8.41
N ALA A 49 -9.71 -2.54 8.90
CA ALA A 49 -9.81 -2.81 10.33
C ALA A 49 -8.57 -2.33 11.10
N ARG A 50 -7.36 -2.58 10.60
CA ARG A 50 -6.13 -2.09 11.24
C ARG A 50 -6.03 -0.57 11.20
N SER A 51 -6.38 0.06 10.08
CA SER A 51 -6.40 1.51 9.95
C SER A 51 -7.39 2.14 10.93
N PHE A 52 -8.60 1.58 11.08
CA PHE A 52 -9.58 2.07 12.05
C PHE A 52 -9.12 1.87 13.50
N LEU A 53 -8.54 0.71 13.84
CA LEU A 53 -8.00 0.47 15.17
C LEU A 53 -6.85 1.41 15.52
N SER A 54 -5.92 1.63 14.59
CA SER A 54 -4.82 2.58 14.78
C SER A 54 -5.31 4.01 14.89
N LEU A 55 -6.29 4.42 14.06
CA LEU A 55 -6.92 5.74 14.17
C LEU A 55 -7.58 5.93 15.55
N GLY A 56 -8.37 4.95 16.01
CA GLY A 56 -9.00 5.00 17.32
C GLY A 56 -7.98 5.12 18.45
N ALA A 57 -6.87 4.39 18.38
CA ALA A 57 -5.79 4.47 19.38
C ALA A 57 -5.08 5.84 19.37
N VAL A 58 -4.81 6.40 18.20
CA VAL A 58 -4.19 7.74 18.06
C VAL A 58 -5.12 8.82 18.64
N LEU A 59 -6.40 8.80 18.28
CA LEU A 59 -7.38 9.77 18.80
C LEU A 59 -7.57 9.66 20.31
N ALA A 60 -7.59 8.44 20.87
CA ALA A 60 -7.65 8.24 22.31
C ALA A 60 -6.41 8.80 23.02
N CYS A 61 -5.22 8.57 22.46
CA CYS A 61 -3.98 9.13 22.98
C CYS A 61 -3.95 10.65 22.91
N GLU A 62 -4.33 11.22 21.77
CA GLU A 62 -4.42 12.67 21.55
C GLU A 62 -5.39 13.33 22.54
N ALA A 63 -6.56 12.72 22.77
CA ALA A 63 -7.53 13.20 23.76
C ALA A 63 -6.95 13.21 25.18
N VAL A 64 -6.19 12.17 25.56
CA VAL A 64 -5.52 12.11 26.87
C VAL A 64 -4.45 13.20 26.98
N VAL A 65 -3.63 13.40 25.94
CA VAL A 65 -2.59 14.44 25.94
C VAL A 65 -3.22 15.82 26.03
N LEU A 66 -4.26 16.11 25.26
CA LEU A 66 -4.98 17.39 25.31
C LEU A 66 -5.65 17.63 26.67
N ALA A 67 -6.25 16.59 27.28
CA ALA A 67 -6.83 16.70 28.61
C ALA A 67 -5.76 17.02 29.67
N LEU A 68 -4.59 16.37 29.60
CA LEU A 68 -3.46 16.62 30.51
C LEU A 68 -2.81 17.99 30.27
N SER A 69 -2.92 18.53 29.06
CA SER A 69 -2.38 19.84 28.67
C SER A 69 -3.45 20.93 28.55
N ALA A 70 -4.59 20.77 29.22
CA ALA A 70 -5.70 21.73 29.18
C ALA A 70 -5.28 23.15 29.61
N ASN A 71 -4.35 23.25 30.56
CA ASN A 71 -3.79 24.52 31.04
C ASN A 71 -2.51 24.95 30.30
N ALA A 72 -2.10 24.21 29.27
CA ALA A 72 -0.92 24.56 28.49
C ALA A 72 -1.20 25.79 27.59
N PRO A 73 -0.15 26.55 27.23
CA PRO A 73 -0.26 27.60 26.24
C PRO A 73 -0.82 27.08 24.90
N ARG A 74 -1.62 27.90 24.20
CA ARG A 74 -2.26 27.50 22.93
C ARG A 74 -1.28 26.96 21.89
N TRP A 75 -0.08 27.55 21.77
CA TRP A 75 0.93 27.10 20.82
C TRP A 75 1.40 25.65 21.08
N TRP A 76 1.35 25.18 22.34
CA TRP A 76 1.67 23.80 22.71
C TRP A 76 0.57 22.82 22.27
N GLN A 77 -0.69 23.24 22.42
CA GLN A 77 -1.86 22.48 21.95
C GLN A 77 -1.85 22.39 20.41
N ASP A 78 -1.60 23.50 19.73
CA ASP A 78 -1.50 23.55 18.26
C ASP A 78 -0.38 22.62 17.75
N LEU A 79 0.79 22.64 18.40
CA LEU A 79 1.91 21.77 18.07
C LEU A 79 1.57 20.28 18.27
N THR A 80 0.83 19.95 19.33
CA THR A 80 0.37 18.58 19.60
C THR A 80 -0.56 18.07 18.49
N VAL A 81 -1.49 18.91 18.03
CA VAL A 81 -2.38 18.58 16.91
C VAL A 81 -1.59 18.38 15.61
N CYS A 82 -0.61 19.25 15.33
CA CYS A 82 0.24 19.14 14.15
C CYS A 82 1.07 17.84 14.14
N LEU A 83 1.67 17.48 15.27
CA LEU A 83 2.42 16.23 15.41
C LEU A 83 1.51 15.00 15.28
N SER A 84 0.29 15.07 15.81
CA SER A 84 -0.69 13.99 15.70
C SER A 84 -1.14 13.77 14.26
N ALA A 85 -1.34 14.83 13.48
CA ALA A 85 -1.62 14.74 12.05
C ALA A 85 -0.44 14.10 11.28
N ALA A 86 0.79 14.49 11.58
CA ALA A 86 1.98 13.90 10.96
C ALA A 86 2.13 12.40 11.32
N ALA A 87 1.92 12.03 12.58
CA ALA A 87 1.93 10.65 13.04
C ALA A 87 0.83 9.81 12.35
N PHE A 88 -0.36 10.39 12.16
CA PHE A 88 -1.45 9.74 11.45
C PHE A 88 -1.10 9.42 9.99
N VAL A 89 -0.54 10.40 9.27
CA VAL A 89 -0.05 10.20 7.89
C VAL A 89 1.01 9.10 7.85
N ALA A 90 1.95 9.09 8.79
CA ALA A 90 2.99 8.06 8.87
C ALA A 90 2.39 6.66 9.10
N VAL A 91 1.39 6.53 9.98
CA VAL A 91 0.67 5.27 10.23
C VAL A 91 -0.06 4.77 8.99
N ILE A 92 -0.71 5.66 8.22
CA ILE A 92 -1.34 5.28 6.95
C ILE A 92 -0.30 4.75 5.97
N ILE A 93 0.84 5.42 5.83
CA ILE A 93 1.93 4.99 4.95
C ILE A 93 2.43 3.59 5.35
N VAL A 94 2.64 3.35 6.65
CA VAL A 94 3.08 2.03 7.15
C VAL A 94 2.05 0.94 6.86
N HIS A 95 0.77 1.19 7.12
CA HIS A 95 -0.29 0.23 6.83
C HIS A 95 -0.40 -0.06 5.34
N TYR A 96 -0.25 0.96 4.50
CA TYR A 96 -0.33 0.82 3.05
C TYR A 96 0.85 -0.01 2.52
N ARG A 97 2.09 0.28 2.95
CA ARG A 97 3.26 -0.55 2.63
C ARG A 97 3.07 -1.99 3.08
N GLY A 98 2.55 -2.20 4.30
CA GLY A 98 2.24 -3.52 4.83
C GLY A 98 1.19 -4.27 4.00
N LEU A 99 0.18 -3.57 3.46
CA LEU A 99 -0.80 -4.14 2.54
C LEU A 99 -0.14 -4.58 1.24
N VAL A 100 0.70 -3.72 0.64
CA VAL A 100 1.44 -4.03 -0.60
C VAL A 100 2.31 -5.27 -0.41
N TYR A 101 3.14 -5.34 0.63
CA TYR A 101 4.00 -6.51 0.86
C TYR A 101 3.22 -7.82 1.08
N ARG A 102 2.04 -7.75 1.71
CA ARG A 102 1.19 -8.93 1.88
C ARG A 102 0.48 -9.32 0.59
N ALA A 103 0.11 -8.34 -0.24
CA ALA A 103 -0.42 -8.61 -1.56
C ALA A 103 0.64 -9.28 -2.43
N ASP A 104 1.86 -8.75 -2.46
CA ASP A 104 3.01 -9.31 -3.17
C ASP A 104 3.26 -10.76 -2.75
N ARG A 105 3.39 -11.01 -1.44
CA ARG A 105 3.56 -12.37 -0.90
C ARG A 105 2.43 -13.30 -1.34
N LYS A 106 1.18 -12.86 -1.27
CA LYS A 106 0.02 -13.68 -1.65
C LYS A 106 -0.01 -13.98 -3.16
N VAL A 107 0.40 -13.03 -3.99
CA VAL A 107 0.55 -13.27 -5.44
C VAL A 107 1.65 -14.29 -5.69
N THR A 108 2.81 -14.13 -5.04
CA THR A 108 3.92 -15.08 -5.15
C THR A 108 3.55 -16.49 -4.68
N GLU A 109 2.79 -16.62 -3.60
CA GLU A 109 2.31 -17.91 -3.08
C GLU A 109 1.35 -18.62 -4.04
N VAL A 110 0.57 -17.89 -4.85
CA VAL A 110 -0.48 -18.46 -5.72
C VAL A 110 -0.01 -18.65 -7.17
N LEU A 111 0.71 -17.67 -7.73
CA LEU A 111 1.11 -17.65 -9.14
C LEU A 111 2.62 -17.75 -9.36
N GLY A 112 3.40 -17.78 -8.28
CA GLY A 112 4.86 -17.69 -8.34
C GLY A 112 5.36 -16.24 -8.51
N ALA A 113 6.69 -16.09 -8.47
CA ALA A 113 7.35 -14.78 -8.49
C ALA A 113 7.34 -14.11 -9.88
N ARG A 114 7.34 -14.90 -10.95
CA ARG A 114 7.57 -14.43 -12.32
C ARG A 114 6.58 -13.33 -12.79
N PRO A 115 5.24 -13.49 -12.66
CA PRO A 115 4.30 -12.45 -13.10
C PRO A 115 4.48 -11.14 -12.32
N LEU A 116 4.81 -11.23 -11.02
CA LEU A 116 5.02 -10.06 -10.18
C LEU A 116 6.33 -9.33 -10.51
N LEU A 117 7.39 -10.06 -10.89
CA LEU A 117 8.65 -9.47 -11.36
C LEU A 117 8.48 -8.72 -12.68
N ALA A 118 7.61 -9.20 -13.59
CA ALA A 118 7.27 -8.51 -14.83
C ALA A 118 6.59 -7.15 -14.53
N VAL A 119 5.61 -7.13 -13.62
CA VAL A 119 4.95 -5.89 -13.17
C VAL A 119 5.94 -4.90 -12.54
N LEU A 120 6.85 -5.39 -11.68
CA LEU A 120 7.88 -4.54 -11.06
C LEU A 120 8.86 -3.98 -12.10
N ALA A 121 9.19 -4.76 -13.13
CA ALA A 121 10.03 -4.29 -14.24
C ALA A 121 9.32 -3.21 -15.07
N ALA A 122 8.01 -3.34 -15.32
CA ALA A 122 7.20 -2.33 -15.98
C ALA A 122 7.11 -1.03 -15.13
N GLU A 123 6.95 -1.16 -13.82
CA GLU A 123 6.91 -0.03 -12.87
C GLU A 123 8.21 0.79 -12.89
N ARG A 124 9.36 0.13 -13.02
CA ARG A 124 10.67 0.82 -13.17
C ARG A 124 10.74 1.68 -14.44
N ARG A 125 10.17 1.20 -15.55
CA ARG A 125 10.23 1.89 -16.86
C ARG A 125 9.30 3.10 -16.90
N ILE A 126 8.15 3.01 -16.25
CA ILE A 126 7.14 4.06 -16.25
C ILE A 126 6.65 4.24 -14.81
N PRO A 127 7.33 5.08 -14.00
CA PRO A 127 6.85 5.40 -12.66
C PRO A 127 5.49 6.12 -12.79
N SER A 128 4.41 5.37 -12.60
CA SER A 128 3.04 5.84 -12.82
C SER A 128 2.45 6.63 -11.64
N ASN A 129 3.30 6.94 -10.64
CA ASN A 129 2.90 7.36 -9.31
C ASN A 129 3.02 8.88 -9.13
N GLY A 130 1.90 9.56 -8.84
CA GLY A 130 1.91 10.95 -8.43
C GLY A 130 2.67 11.15 -7.09
N MET A 131 3.07 12.39 -6.78
CA MET A 131 3.92 12.72 -5.60
C MET A 131 3.49 12.06 -4.29
N ALA A 132 2.18 12.03 -3.97
CA ALA A 132 1.69 11.38 -2.76
C ALA A 132 1.84 9.84 -2.77
N TYR A 133 1.77 9.21 -3.95
CA TYR A 133 2.00 7.77 -4.13
C TYR A 133 3.49 7.41 -4.03
N LEU A 134 4.40 8.31 -4.38
CA LEU A 134 5.85 8.08 -4.28
C LEU A 134 6.32 7.86 -2.83
N TRP A 135 5.68 8.49 -1.86
CA TRP A 135 6.00 8.29 -0.44
C TRP A 135 5.38 7.01 0.13
N ALA A 136 4.16 6.68 -0.30
CA ALA A 136 3.41 5.56 0.26
C ALA A 136 3.81 4.22 -0.36
N LEU A 137 4.09 4.17 -1.66
CA LEU A 137 4.43 2.92 -2.33
C LEU A 137 5.88 2.51 -2.02
N PRO A 138 6.13 1.26 -1.60
CA PRO A 138 7.49 0.78 -1.45
C PRO A 138 8.18 0.64 -2.81
N ASP A 139 9.47 0.98 -2.84
CA ASP A 139 10.32 0.91 -4.02
C ASP A 139 10.29 -0.49 -4.69
N ALA A 140 10.29 -0.50 -6.03
CA ALA A 140 10.15 -1.73 -6.82
C ALA A 140 11.33 -2.70 -6.59
N ASP A 141 12.54 -2.20 -6.38
CA ASP A 141 13.73 -3.03 -6.11
C ASP A 141 13.63 -3.66 -4.73
N ARG A 142 13.17 -2.89 -3.73
CA ARG A 142 12.90 -3.44 -2.39
C ARG A 142 11.81 -4.51 -2.40
N ARG A 143 10.80 -4.39 -3.27
CA ARG A 143 9.76 -5.41 -3.43
C ARG A 143 10.34 -6.66 -4.11
N ALA A 144 11.07 -6.49 -5.22
CA ALA A 144 11.70 -7.59 -5.95
C ALA A 144 12.66 -8.42 -5.07
N ALA A 145 13.47 -7.76 -4.24
CA ALA A 145 14.40 -8.41 -3.30
C ALA A 145 13.69 -9.25 -2.22
N ARG A 146 12.43 -8.93 -1.88
CA ARG A 146 11.64 -9.71 -0.89
C ARG A 146 10.94 -10.92 -1.51
N ILE A 147 10.64 -10.85 -2.81
CA ILE A 147 9.93 -11.89 -3.55
C ILE A 147 10.91 -12.95 -4.09
N THR A 148 12.15 -12.53 -4.37
CA THR A 148 13.23 -13.40 -4.83
C THR A 148 14.24 -13.52 -3.69
N PRO A 149 14.03 -14.42 -2.71
CA PRO A 149 15.07 -14.66 -1.72
C PRO A 149 16.32 -15.12 -2.49
N SER A 150 17.44 -14.44 -2.26
CA SER A 150 18.73 -14.84 -2.81
C SER A 150 18.90 -16.33 -2.57
N THR A 151 18.90 -17.12 -3.65
CA THR A 151 19.31 -18.51 -3.63
C THR A 151 20.61 -18.57 -2.85
N ILE A 152 20.56 -19.15 -1.66
CA ILE A 152 21.74 -19.53 -0.92
C ILE A 152 22.48 -20.47 -1.87
N THR A 153 23.60 -19.99 -2.40
CA THR A 153 24.68 -20.77 -3.00
C THR A 153 25.14 -21.74 -1.93
N ASN A 154 24.49 -22.90 -1.84
CA ASN A 154 25.10 -24.06 -1.22
C ASN A 154 26.12 -24.59 -2.23
N GLY A 155 27.39 -24.50 -1.83
CA GLY A 155 28.51 -25.11 -2.53
C GLY A 155 28.52 -26.63 -2.44
#